data_AF-A0A2I7FR98-F1
#
_entry.id   AF-A0A2I7FR98-F1
#
_cell.length_a   1.000
_cell.length_b   1.000
_cell.length_c   1.000
_cell.angle_alpha   90.00
_cell.angle_beta   90.00
_cell.angle_gamma   90.00
#
_symmetry.space_group_name_H-M   'P 1'
#
loop_
_entity.id
_entity.type
_entity.pdbx_description
1 polymer ?
#
loop_
_entity_poly.entity_id
_entity_poly.type
_entity_poly.pdbx_seq_one_letter_code
_entity_poly.pdbx_strand_id
1 'polypeptide(L)'
;SWNVGIIDGLSGWRASIDDVSADTISRRFRYDVALVSALKDLEEDIMEGLRERGIDDSTCTSGFTVVVKESCDGMGDVSEKQGCGPAVPEKAVRFSFTVMSISFKAEGEEDAVTIFQEKKPNSELSCRPLCLMFVDESDHEMLTAILGPVVAERKAMKESRLILSIGGLLRSFRFFFRATGCDEKMVRDMEGLEAAGSTYICTLCDSTRAEASQNMVLHSITRSHDENLERYEIWRTNPFSESAEELRDRVKGVSAKPFMETQPTLDALHCDIGNATEFYKIFQDEIGEVYLKNNPTREQRRSWRSALDKQLRKKLKLKPVMRMNGNYARRLM
;
A
#
# COMPACT_ATOMS: atom_id res chain seq x y z
N SER A 1 26.16 -4.22 -12.72
CA SER A 1 25.60 -4.93 -13.89
C SER A 1 24.18 -4.43 -14.12
N TRP A 2 23.79 -4.13 -15.36
CA TRP A 2 22.47 -3.63 -15.77
C TRP A 2 21.68 -4.65 -16.61
N ASN A 3 22.29 -5.78 -16.94
CA ASN A 3 21.73 -6.86 -17.77
C ASN A 3 21.08 -7.99 -16.95
N VAL A 4 20.67 -7.69 -15.71
CA VAL A 4 20.03 -8.66 -14.82
C VAL A 4 18.55 -8.74 -15.15
N GLY A 5 18.03 -9.94 -15.36
CA GLY A 5 16.61 -10.20 -15.60
C GLY A 5 15.86 -10.55 -14.31
N ILE A 6 15.05 -11.62 -14.38
CA ILE A 6 14.36 -12.17 -13.22
C ILE A 6 15.40 -12.76 -12.26
N ILE A 7 15.29 -12.42 -10.98
CA ILE A 7 16.12 -12.95 -9.90
C ILE A 7 15.27 -13.69 -8.88
N ASP A 8 15.91 -14.62 -8.18
CA ASP A 8 15.32 -15.26 -6.99
C ASP A 8 15.21 -14.22 -5.87
N GLY A 9 14.01 -14.02 -5.34
CA GLY A 9 13.76 -13.03 -4.28
C GLY A 9 14.40 -13.42 -2.94
N LEU A 10 14.79 -14.69 -2.75
CA LEU A 10 15.57 -15.16 -1.59
C LEU A 10 16.93 -14.45 -1.45
N SER A 11 17.43 -13.82 -2.51
CA SER A 11 18.58 -12.90 -2.46
C SER A 11 19.83 -13.48 -1.78
N GLY A 12 20.07 -14.79 -1.95
CA GLY A 12 21.24 -15.48 -1.40
C GLY A 12 21.05 -16.10 -0.02
N TRP A 13 19.81 -16.25 0.47
CA TRP A 13 19.51 -17.01 1.69
C TRP A 13 20.17 -18.39 1.65
N ARG A 14 21.00 -18.69 2.65
CA ARG A 14 21.67 -19.98 2.75
C ARG A 14 20.66 -21.04 3.16
N ALA A 15 20.50 -22.06 2.33
CA ALA A 15 19.71 -23.25 2.67
C ALA A 15 20.53 -24.15 3.62
N SER A 16 20.70 -23.70 4.86
CA SER A 16 21.25 -24.50 5.96
C SER A 16 20.11 -25.04 6.83
N ILE A 17 20.24 -26.27 7.32
CA ILE A 17 19.27 -26.86 8.25
C ILE A 17 19.38 -26.21 9.64
N ASP A 18 20.54 -25.64 9.96
CA ASP A 18 20.80 -24.96 11.24
C ASP A 18 20.25 -23.52 11.27
N ASP A 19 19.95 -22.94 10.10
CA ASP A 19 19.41 -21.58 9.97
C ASP A 19 17.88 -21.60 9.81
N VAL A 20 17.25 -20.42 9.88
CA VAL A 20 15.81 -20.27 9.57
C VAL A 20 15.53 -20.78 8.16
N SER A 21 14.52 -21.65 8.03
CA SER A 21 14.14 -22.29 6.78
C SER A 21 13.64 -21.26 5.76
N ALA A 22 14.10 -21.38 4.52
CA ALA A 22 13.62 -20.57 3.40
C ALA A 22 12.31 -21.15 2.82
N ASP A 23 11.25 -21.20 3.64
CA ASP A 23 9.95 -21.80 3.29
C ASP A 23 9.09 -20.86 2.43
N THR A 24 9.70 -20.29 1.39
CA THR A 24 9.04 -19.41 0.44
C THR A 24 9.65 -19.54 -0.94
N ILE A 25 8.84 -19.27 -1.96
CA ILE A 25 9.29 -19.13 -3.34
C ILE A 25 8.96 -17.71 -3.76
N SER A 26 9.97 -16.97 -4.21
CA SER A 26 9.79 -15.59 -4.67
C SER A 26 10.61 -15.30 -5.92
N ARG A 27 10.08 -14.43 -6.78
CA ARG A 27 10.76 -13.93 -7.98
C ARG A 27 10.54 -12.44 -8.07
N ARG A 28 11.60 -11.72 -8.42
CA ARG A 28 11.53 -10.27 -8.60
C ARG A 28 12.41 -9.79 -9.73
N PHE A 29 12.17 -8.56 -10.15
CA PHE A 29 13.17 -7.77 -10.85
C PHE A 29 13.98 -6.95 -9.84
N ARG A 30 15.22 -6.62 -10.19
CA ARG A 30 15.94 -5.55 -9.48
C ARG A 30 15.26 -4.23 -9.80
N TYR A 31 14.99 -3.42 -8.79
CA TYR A 31 14.02 -2.33 -8.86
C TYR A 31 14.45 -1.23 -9.83
N ASP A 32 15.70 -0.81 -9.75
CA ASP A 32 16.31 0.13 -10.71
C ASP A 32 16.20 -0.34 -12.17
N VAL A 33 16.45 -1.63 -12.45
CA VAL A 33 16.35 -2.20 -13.81
C VAL A 33 14.89 -2.19 -14.28
N ALA A 34 13.95 -2.55 -13.42
CA ALA A 34 12.52 -2.50 -13.73
C ALA A 34 12.04 -1.06 -14.01
N LEU A 35 12.52 -0.08 -13.24
CA LEU A 35 12.22 1.34 -13.44
C LEU A 35 12.80 1.87 -14.75
N VAL A 36 14.06 1.53 -15.07
CA VAL A 36 14.68 1.90 -16.34
C VAL A 36 13.90 1.30 -17.51
N SER A 37 13.52 0.02 -17.42
CA SER A 37 12.69 -0.62 -18.45
C SER A 37 11.34 0.07 -18.60
N ALA A 38 10.68 0.43 -17.49
CA ALA A 38 9.38 1.11 -17.51
C ALA A 38 9.48 2.53 -18.09
N LEU A 39 10.53 3.29 -17.78
CA LEU A 39 10.75 4.61 -18.36
C LEU A 39 11.11 4.55 -19.84
N LYS A 40 11.87 3.52 -20.25
CA LYS A 40 12.23 3.32 -21.66
C LYS A 40 11.00 2.96 -22.51
N ASP A 41 10.07 2.23 -21.94
CA ASP A 41 8.76 1.93 -22.55
C ASP A 41 7.91 3.20 -22.77
N LEU A 42 8.10 4.23 -21.93
CA LEU A 42 7.44 5.53 -22.04
C LEU A 42 8.22 6.54 -22.90
N GLU A 43 9.26 6.12 -23.64
CA GLU A 43 10.10 7.03 -24.43
C GLU A 43 9.30 7.85 -25.44
N GLU A 44 8.37 7.21 -26.17
CA GLU A 44 7.55 7.91 -27.17
C GLU A 44 6.64 8.95 -26.51
N ASP A 45 5.97 8.60 -25.42
CA ASP A 45 5.10 9.50 -24.66
C ASP A 45 5.88 10.69 -24.05
N ILE A 46 7.08 10.44 -23.53
CA ILE A 46 7.96 11.48 -22.99
C ILE A 46 8.34 12.47 -24.09
N MET A 47 8.75 11.96 -25.25
CA MET A 47 9.15 12.81 -26.38
C MET A 47 7.95 13.55 -26.99
N GLU A 48 6.77 12.95 -27.03
CA GLU A 48 5.53 13.64 -27.40
C GLU A 48 5.20 14.76 -26.42
N GLY A 49 5.24 14.48 -25.12
CA GLY A 49 4.99 15.48 -24.08
C GLY A 49 5.96 16.66 -24.12
N LEU A 50 7.24 16.44 -24.44
CA LEU A 50 8.21 17.53 -24.65
C LEU A 50 7.82 18.41 -25.84
N ARG A 51 7.50 17.80 -27.00
CA ARG A 51 7.08 18.52 -28.21
C ARG A 51 5.79 19.32 -27.99
N GLU A 52 4.78 18.72 -27.36
CA GLU A 52 3.50 19.38 -27.07
C GLU A 52 3.67 20.62 -26.17
N ARG A 53 4.65 20.59 -25.27
CA ARG A 53 4.98 21.71 -24.38
C ARG A 53 5.93 22.72 -25.01
N GLY A 54 6.38 22.50 -26.24
CA GLY A 54 7.35 23.37 -26.93
C GLY A 54 8.72 23.41 -26.27
N ILE A 55 9.06 22.37 -25.49
CA ILE A 55 10.36 22.25 -24.84
C ILE A 55 11.35 21.72 -25.88
N ASP A 56 12.46 22.43 -26.07
CA ASP A 56 13.49 21.99 -27.01
C ASP A 56 14.19 20.72 -26.52
N ASP A 57 14.07 19.65 -27.31
CA ASP A 57 14.62 18.33 -27.02
C ASP A 57 16.12 18.36 -26.74
N SER A 58 16.85 19.30 -27.36
CA SER A 58 18.31 19.40 -27.28
C SER A 58 18.82 19.99 -25.96
N THR A 59 18.02 20.84 -25.32
CA THR A 59 18.40 21.55 -24.07
C THR A 59 17.87 20.85 -22.82
N CYS A 60 16.78 20.08 -22.92
CA CYS A 60 16.18 19.38 -21.78
C CYS A 60 16.93 18.07 -21.41
N THR A 61 18.21 18.15 -21.06
CA THR A 61 19.03 16.98 -20.67
C THR A 61 18.97 16.70 -19.16
N SER A 62 18.55 17.64 -18.34
CA SER A 62 18.43 17.46 -16.89
C SER A 62 17.22 18.20 -16.33
N GLY A 63 16.70 17.75 -15.18
CA GLY A 63 15.54 18.37 -14.55
C GLY A 63 14.26 17.53 -14.60
N PHE A 64 14.34 16.28 -15.06
CA PHE A 64 13.20 15.38 -15.02
C PHE A 64 12.96 14.85 -13.61
N THR A 65 11.69 14.77 -13.28
CA THR A 65 11.18 14.24 -12.03
C THR A 65 10.10 13.21 -12.35
N VAL A 66 10.26 12.01 -11.82
CA VAL A 66 9.35 10.88 -12.02
C VAL A 66 8.65 10.59 -10.69
N VAL A 67 7.32 10.62 -10.68
CA VAL A 67 6.53 10.21 -9.52
C VAL A 67 6.07 8.77 -9.74
N VAL A 68 6.45 7.89 -8.82
CA VAL A 68 6.15 6.45 -8.86
C VAL A 68 5.20 6.11 -7.72
N LYS A 69 4.04 5.55 -8.05
CA LYS A 69 3.13 4.93 -7.08
C LYS A 69 3.59 3.51 -6.83
N GLU A 70 3.81 3.15 -5.57
CA GLU A 70 4.13 1.79 -5.13
C GLU A 70 2.89 1.18 -4.46
N SER A 71 2.68 -0.13 -4.69
CA SER A 71 1.51 -0.85 -4.17
C SER A 71 1.92 -2.26 -3.74
N CYS A 72 1.44 -2.70 -2.59
CA CYS A 72 1.70 -4.01 -2.01
C CYS A 72 0.40 -4.56 -1.42
N ASP A 73 0.02 -5.76 -1.82
CA ASP A 73 -1.26 -6.37 -1.44
C ASP A 73 -1.09 -7.88 -1.25
N GLY A 74 -1.75 -8.40 -0.21
CA GLY A 74 -1.81 -9.82 0.09
C GLY A 74 -3.03 -10.49 -0.57
N MET A 75 -2.82 -11.69 -1.09
CA MET A 75 -3.83 -12.51 -1.74
C MET A 75 -3.93 -13.86 -1.02
N GLY A 76 -5.12 -14.18 -0.55
CA GLY A 76 -5.45 -15.51 -0.02
C GLY A 76 -5.91 -16.49 -1.10
N ASP A 77 -6.20 -17.72 -0.67
CA ASP A 77 -6.78 -18.78 -1.50
C ASP A 77 -5.95 -19.12 -2.75
N VAL A 78 -4.62 -19.13 -2.62
CA VAL A 78 -3.68 -19.46 -3.70
C VAL A 78 -3.23 -20.90 -3.54
N SER A 79 -3.91 -21.84 -4.20
CA SER A 79 -3.65 -23.28 -4.02
C SER A 79 -2.19 -23.68 -4.28
N GLU A 80 -1.63 -24.44 -3.34
CA GLU A 80 -0.30 -25.02 -3.50
C GLU A 80 -0.31 -26.06 -4.64
N LYS A 81 0.79 -26.12 -5.40
CA LYS A 81 0.98 -27.16 -6.41
C LYS A 81 1.70 -28.35 -5.80
N GLN A 82 1.32 -29.56 -6.23
CA GLN A 82 2.22 -30.71 -6.09
C GLN A 82 3.56 -30.40 -6.79
N GLY A 83 4.67 -30.78 -6.15
CA GLY A 83 6.00 -30.46 -6.66
C GLY A 83 7.10 -31.08 -5.82
N CYS A 84 8.35 -30.73 -6.12
CA CYS A 84 9.53 -31.22 -5.41
C CYS A 84 9.80 -30.48 -4.08
N GLY A 85 8.95 -29.53 -3.71
CA GLY A 85 9.15 -28.63 -2.57
C GLY A 85 9.88 -27.32 -2.92
N PRO A 86 10.11 -26.43 -1.92
CA PRO A 86 9.68 -26.56 -0.53
C PRO A 86 8.15 -26.48 -0.38
N ALA A 87 7.63 -26.87 0.79
CA ALA A 87 6.24 -26.59 1.12
C ALA A 87 6.05 -25.07 1.23
N VAL A 88 4.98 -24.54 0.66
CA VAL A 88 4.72 -23.10 0.62
C VAL A 88 3.31 -22.77 1.10
N PRO A 89 3.08 -21.58 1.69
CA PRO A 89 1.75 -21.20 2.15
C PRO A 89 0.79 -20.99 0.96
N GLU A 90 -0.50 -21.26 1.17
CA GLU A 90 -1.56 -20.99 0.17
C GLU A 90 -1.98 -19.50 0.12
N LYS A 91 -1.01 -18.62 0.32
CA LYS A 91 -1.13 -17.17 0.28
C LYS A 91 0.02 -16.60 -0.53
N ALA A 92 -0.22 -15.49 -1.21
CA ALA A 92 0.79 -14.79 -1.98
C ALA A 92 0.76 -13.29 -1.68
N VAL A 93 1.92 -12.65 -1.71
CA VAL A 93 2.03 -11.20 -1.67
C VAL A 93 2.57 -10.72 -3.01
N ARG A 94 1.98 -9.63 -3.52
CA ARG A 94 2.39 -9.00 -4.78
C ARG A 94 2.79 -7.55 -4.53
N PHE A 95 4.05 -7.24 -4.80
CA PHE A 95 4.58 -5.89 -4.83
C PHE A 95 4.68 -5.39 -6.27
N SER A 96 4.22 -4.17 -6.52
CA SER A 96 4.10 -3.58 -7.84
C SER A 96 4.27 -2.07 -7.82
N PHE A 97 4.50 -1.48 -8.98
CA PHE A 97 4.60 -0.03 -9.14
C PHE A 97 3.98 0.48 -10.44
N THR A 98 3.66 1.76 -10.46
CA THR A 98 3.16 2.49 -11.63
C THR A 98 3.87 3.83 -11.72
N VAL A 99 4.34 4.18 -12.92
CA VAL A 99 4.83 5.55 -13.20
C VAL A 99 3.60 6.44 -13.33
N MET A 100 3.37 7.32 -12.36
CA MET A 100 2.18 8.16 -12.31
C MET A 100 2.33 9.41 -13.17
N SER A 101 3.48 10.06 -13.08
CA SER A 101 3.76 11.25 -13.86
C SER A 101 5.25 11.45 -14.05
N ILE A 102 5.57 12.16 -15.12
CA ILE A 102 6.91 12.68 -15.39
C ILE A 102 6.75 14.18 -15.64
N SER A 103 7.54 14.98 -14.93
CA SER A 103 7.60 16.42 -15.10
C SER A 103 9.02 16.86 -15.40
N PHE A 104 9.15 17.98 -16.09
CA PHE A 104 10.41 18.61 -16.42
C PHE A 104 10.46 20.00 -15.78
N LYS A 105 11.60 20.34 -15.16
CA LYS A 105 11.87 21.67 -14.63
C LYS A 105 13.16 22.19 -15.26
N ALA A 106 13.05 23.26 -16.04
CA ALA A 106 14.20 23.93 -16.65
C ALA A 106 15.04 24.65 -15.57
N GLU A 107 16.32 24.85 -15.87
CA GLU A 107 17.20 25.61 -14.99
C GLU A 107 16.81 27.09 -14.98
N GLY A 108 16.55 27.65 -13.79
CA GLY A 108 16.11 29.04 -13.62
C GLY A 108 14.60 29.28 -13.64
N GLU A 109 13.78 28.27 -13.94
CA GLU A 109 12.32 28.37 -13.82
C GLU A 109 11.83 28.01 -12.41
N GLU A 110 10.74 28.62 -11.96
CA GLU A 110 10.15 28.32 -10.65
C GLU A 110 9.29 27.04 -10.70
N ASP A 111 8.49 26.88 -11.76
CA ASP A 111 7.50 25.80 -11.87
C ASP A 111 7.98 24.63 -12.74
N ALA A 112 7.58 23.42 -12.36
CA ALA A 112 7.80 22.23 -13.17
C ALA A 112 6.59 21.99 -14.09
N VAL A 113 6.86 21.60 -15.34
CA VAL A 113 5.83 21.29 -16.34
C VAL A 113 5.65 19.79 -16.45
N THR A 114 4.42 19.29 -16.30
CA THR A 114 4.10 17.87 -16.50
C THR A 114 4.13 17.52 -17.99
N ILE A 115 4.97 16.56 -18.35
CA ILE A 115 5.15 16.05 -19.72
C ILE A 115 4.42 14.72 -19.94
N PHE A 116 4.29 13.90 -18.90
CA PHE A 116 3.52 12.66 -18.93
C PHE A 116 2.68 12.54 -17.66
N GLN A 117 1.45 12.08 -17.81
CA GLN A 117 0.54 11.77 -16.71
C GLN A 117 -0.27 10.54 -17.08
N GLU A 118 -0.22 9.50 -16.24
CA GLU A 118 -1.01 8.29 -16.43
C GLU A 118 -2.50 8.62 -16.40
N LYS A 119 -3.20 8.37 -17.51
CA LYS A 119 -4.61 8.72 -17.71
C LYS A 119 -5.54 7.79 -16.94
N LYS A 120 -5.15 6.53 -16.74
CA LYS A 120 -5.95 5.51 -16.05
C LYS A 120 -5.09 4.82 -14.97
N PRO A 121 -4.76 5.51 -13.86
CA PRO A 121 -3.88 5.00 -12.82
C PRO A 121 -4.47 3.83 -12.00
N ASN A 122 -5.76 3.54 -12.19
CA ASN A 122 -6.46 2.40 -11.59
C ASN A 122 -6.65 1.25 -12.58
N SER A 123 -6.09 1.35 -13.79
CA SER A 123 -6.07 0.26 -14.77
C SER A 123 -5.02 -0.77 -14.38
N GLU A 124 -5.33 -2.05 -14.54
CA GLU A 124 -4.36 -3.13 -14.38
C GLU A 124 -3.21 -3.03 -15.39
N LEU A 125 -3.45 -2.41 -16.55
CA LEU A 125 -2.46 -2.29 -17.63
C LEU A 125 -1.27 -1.38 -17.27
N SER A 126 -1.46 -0.41 -16.38
CA SER A 126 -0.39 0.49 -15.92
C SER A 126 0.32 -0.02 -14.65
N CYS A 127 -0.18 -1.11 -14.05
CA CYS A 127 0.38 -1.70 -12.84
C CYS A 127 1.44 -2.75 -13.18
N ARG A 128 2.72 -2.40 -12.97
CA ARG A 128 3.86 -3.26 -13.31
C ARG A 128 4.26 -4.12 -12.11
N PRO A 129 4.22 -5.46 -12.19
CA PRO A 129 4.65 -6.32 -11.09
C PRO A 129 6.17 -6.25 -10.91
N LEU A 130 6.63 -6.15 -9.67
CA LEU A 130 8.05 -6.08 -9.35
C LEU A 130 8.52 -7.31 -8.57
N CYS A 131 7.77 -7.73 -7.55
CA CYS A 131 8.10 -8.88 -6.71
C CYS A 131 6.85 -9.71 -6.43
N LEU A 132 6.96 -11.02 -6.65
CA LEU A 132 5.94 -12.03 -6.38
C LEU A 132 6.50 -13.02 -5.36
N MET A 133 5.73 -13.34 -4.33
CA MET A 133 6.15 -14.27 -3.29
C MET A 133 4.97 -15.08 -2.75
N PHE A 134 5.21 -16.34 -2.41
CA PHE A 134 4.28 -17.15 -1.60
C PHE A 134 4.63 -16.94 -0.13
N VAL A 135 3.94 -15.99 0.49
CA VAL A 135 4.12 -15.55 1.88
C VAL A 135 2.75 -15.15 2.41
N ASP A 136 2.47 -15.45 3.67
CA ASP A 136 1.36 -14.81 4.38
C ASP A 136 1.78 -13.39 4.74
N GLU A 137 1.03 -12.36 4.35
CA GLU A 137 1.32 -10.98 4.76
C GLU A 137 1.44 -10.80 6.28
N SER A 138 0.85 -11.72 7.06
CA SER A 138 0.90 -11.73 8.51
C SER A 138 2.20 -12.35 9.07
N ASP A 139 2.99 -13.03 8.23
CA ASP A 139 4.33 -13.53 8.56
C ASP A 139 5.35 -12.41 8.29
N HIS A 140 5.56 -11.60 9.33
CA HIS A 140 6.43 -10.43 9.26
C HIS A 140 7.89 -10.80 8.98
N GLU A 141 8.37 -11.94 9.47
CA GLU A 141 9.77 -12.37 9.29
C GLU A 141 10.04 -12.66 7.81
N MET A 142 9.20 -13.49 7.18
CA MET A 142 9.36 -13.81 5.76
C MET A 142 9.10 -12.59 4.88
N LEU A 143 8.08 -11.79 5.19
CA LEU A 143 7.76 -10.59 4.40
C LEU A 143 8.91 -9.58 4.39
N THR A 144 9.49 -9.29 5.55
CA THR A 144 10.62 -8.36 5.66
C THR A 144 11.90 -8.92 5.07
N ALA A 145 12.15 -10.22 5.16
CA ALA A 145 13.31 -10.85 4.54
C ALA A 145 13.28 -10.73 3.01
N ILE A 146 12.11 -10.93 2.38
CA ILE A 146 11.95 -10.81 0.92
C ILE A 146 11.90 -9.35 0.45
N LEU A 147 11.19 -8.46 1.16
CA LEU A 147 11.06 -7.06 0.77
C LEU A 147 12.24 -6.18 1.20
N GLY A 148 13.08 -6.62 2.13
CA GLY A 148 14.24 -5.86 2.63
C GLY A 148 15.15 -5.34 1.51
N PRO A 149 15.60 -6.18 0.56
CA PRO A 149 16.36 -5.73 -0.61
C PRO A 149 15.63 -4.69 -1.47
N VAL A 150 14.31 -4.83 -1.65
CA VAL A 150 13.48 -3.87 -2.43
C VAL A 150 13.45 -2.51 -1.74
N VAL A 151 13.27 -2.49 -0.41
CA VAL A 151 13.28 -1.25 0.38
C VAL A 151 14.68 -0.61 0.38
N ALA A 152 15.75 -1.40 0.46
CA ALA A 152 17.12 -0.90 0.38
C ALA A 152 17.40 -0.24 -0.98
N GLU A 153 16.99 -0.88 -2.09
CA GLU A 153 17.09 -0.33 -3.44
C GLU A 153 16.28 0.98 -3.55
N ARG A 154 15.04 1.01 -3.04
CA ARG A 154 14.19 2.22 -3.00
C ARG A 154 14.87 3.38 -2.26
N LYS A 155 15.42 3.12 -1.07
CA LYS A 155 16.11 4.15 -0.26
C LYS A 155 17.36 4.69 -0.97
N ALA A 156 18.15 3.83 -1.60
CA ALA A 156 19.32 4.25 -2.37
C ALA A 156 18.92 5.10 -3.60
N MET A 157 17.81 4.75 -4.26
CA MET A 157 17.34 5.47 -5.44
C MET A 157 16.87 6.90 -5.15
N LYS A 158 16.32 7.17 -3.95
CA LYS A 158 15.87 8.52 -3.54
C LYS A 158 16.98 9.58 -3.60
N GLU A 159 18.21 9.21 -3.26
CA GLU A 159 19.35 10.13 -3.23
C GLU A 159 20.10 10.22 -4.57
N SER A 160 19.81 9.29 -5.48
CA SER A 160 20.51 9.18 -6.76
C SER A 160 19.78 9.89 -7.91
N ARG A 161 20.51 10.16 -8.99
CA ARG A 161 19.94 10.58 -10.27
C ARG A 161 20.21 9.51 -11.31
N LEU A 162 19.16 9.03 -11.97
CA LEU A 162 19.29 8.10 -13.09
C LEU A 162 19.72 8.86 -14.34
N ILE A 163 20.66 8.28 -15.10
CA ILE A 163 21.03 8.76 -16.44
C ILE A 163 20.58 7.70 -17.45
N LEU A 164 19.71 8.08 -18.38
CA LEU A 164 19.12 7.18 -19.36
C LEU A 164 19.05 7.85 -20.74
N SER A 165 19.34 7.08 -21.80
CA SER A 165 19.19 7.55 -23.18
C SER A 165 17.71 7.56 -23.59
N ILE A 166 17.11 8.73 -23.79
CA ILE A 166 15.71 8.94 -24.21
C ILE A 166 15.69 9.95 -25.35
N GLY A 167 15.10 9.57 -26.48
CA GLY A 167 15.12 10.39 -27.72
C GLY A 167 16.53 10.56 -28.28
N GLY A 168 17.40 9.57 -28.10
CA GLY A 168 18.80 9.62 -28.55
C GLY A 168 19.76 10.47 -27.70
N LEU A 169 19.27 11.14 -26.65
CA LEU A 169 20.09 11.96 -25.73
C LEU A 169 20.12 11.35 -24.33
N LEU A 170 21.25 11.53 -23.63
CA LEU A 170 21.36 11.17 -22.22
C LEU A 170 20.61 12.20 -21.37
N ARG A 171 19.62 11.74 -20.61
CA ARG A 171 18.77 12.58 -19.76
C ARG A 171 18.86 12.14 -18.29
N SER A 172 18.78 13.11 -17.37
CA SER A 172 18.86 12.89 -15.92
C SER A 172 17.49 12.95 -15.24
N PHE A 173 17.14 11.90 -14.51
CA PHE A 173 15.85 11.71 -13.82
C PHE A 173 16.03 11.60 -12.30
N ARG A 174 15.14 12.23 -11.54
CA ARG A 174 14.94 12.02 -10.10
C ARG A 174 13.66 11.24 -9.86
N PHE A 175 13.61 10.44 -8.81
CA PHE A 175 12.43 9.65 -8.45
C PHE A 175 11.82 10.12 -7.14
N PHE A 176 10.49 10.26 -7.13
CA PHE A 176 9.68 10.38 -5.92
C PHE A 176 8.78 9.16 -5.79
N PHE A 177 9.05 8.34 -4.79
CA PHE A 177 8.27 7.16 -4.48
C PHE A 177 7.11 7.53 -3.54
N ARG A 178 5.91 7.10 -3.90
CA ARG A 178 4.70 7.26 -3.09
C ARG A 178 4.05 5.89 -2.90
N ALA A 179 4.33 5.26 -1.77
CA ALA A 179 3.66 4.02 -1.37
C ALA A 179 2.25 4.38 -0.85
N THR A 180 1.27 4.26 -1.75
CA THR A 180 -0.14 4.63 -1.48
C THR A 180 -1.12 3.51 -1.82
N GLY A 181 -0.66 2.43 -2.46
CA GLY A 181 -1.50 1.31 -2.88
C GLY A 181 -1.43 0.13 -1.92
N CYS A 182 -1.56 0.40 -0.62
CA CYS A 182 -1.59 -0.62 0.43
C CYS A 182 -2.89 -0.47 1.21
N ASP A 183 -3.50 -1.58 1.63
CA ASP A 183 -4.65 -1.55 2.53
C ASP A 183 -4.22 -1.15 3.95
N GLU A 184 -5.18 -0.81 4.81
CA GLU A 184 -4.85 -0.34 6.17
C GLU A 184 -4.09 -1.41 6.98
N LYS A 185 -4.38 -2.69 6.76
CA LYS A 185 -3.71 -3.80 7.45
C LYS A 185 -2.22 -3.79 7.10
N MET A 186 -1.90 -3.80 5.80
CA MET A 186 -0.53 -3.77 5.31
C MET A 186 0.21 -2.50 5.75
N VAL A 187 -0.44 -1.34 5.73
CA VAL A 187 0.16 -0.08 6.22
C VAL A 187 0.53 -0.19 7.71
N ARG A 188 -0.37 -0.72 8.55
CA ARG A 188 -0.10 -0.90 9.98
C ARG A 188 1.07 -1.84 10.22
N ASP A 189 1.14 -2.96 9.49
CA ASP A 189 2.22 -3.94 9.62
C ASP A 189 3.56 -3.36 9.13
N MET A 190 3.58 -2.55 8.06
CA MET A 190 4.78 -1.89 7.52
C MET A 190 5.30 -0.74 8.39
N GLU A 191 4.38 0.02 9.01
CA GLU A 191 4.67 1.19 9.86
C GLU A 191 4.73 0.84 11.36
N GLY A 192 4.70 -0.45 11.72
CA GLY A 192 4.88 -0.91 13.10
C GLY A 192 3.75 -0.53 14.07
N LEU A 193 2.56 -0.27 13.53
CA LEU A 193 1.37 0.08 14.28
C LEU A 193 0.63 -1.17 14.75
N GLU A 194 -0.04 -1.07 15.89
CA GLU A 194 -1.02 -2.10 16.28
C GLU A 194 -2.11 -2.29 15.22
N ALA A 195 -2.65 -3.52 15.12
CA ALA A 195 -3.66 -3.88 14.13
C ALA A 195 -4.96 -3.04 14.23
N ALA A 196 -5.78 -3.06 13.17
CA ALA A 196 -6.97 -2.22 12.98
C ALA A 196 -8.03 -2.29 14.11
N GLY A 197 -8.01 -3.33 14.94
CA GLY A 197 -8.88 -3.46 16.12
C GLY A 197 -8.45 -2.62 17.34
N SER A 198 -7.28 -1.98 17.31
CA SER A 198 -6.70 -1.22 18.42
C SER A 198 -7.55 -0.02 18.86
N THR A 199 -7.32 0.45 20.09
CA THR A 199 -7.80 1.74 20.59
C THR A 199 -7.26 2.91 19.75
N TYR A 200 -6.07 2.79 19.14
CA TYR A 200 -5.50 3.80 18.22
C TYR A 200 -5.94 3.48 16.78
N ILE A 201 -7.00 4.17 16.34
CA ILE A 201 -7.74 3.80 15.13
C ILE A 201 -7.20 4.43 13.84
N CYS A 202 -6.37 5.46 13.92
CA CYS A 202 -5.93 6.18 12.73
C CYS A 202 -4.47 5.85 12.39
N THR A 203 -4.15 5.67 11.11
CA THR A 203 -2.76 5.58 10.64
C THR A 203 -2.10 6.96 10.48
N LEU A 204 -2.89 8.04 10.53
CA LEU A 204 -2.46 9.41 10.22
C LEU A 204 -2.39 10.33 11.45
N CYS A 205 -3.18 10.06 12.50
CA CYS A 205 -3.22 10.84 13.73
C CYS A 205 -3.22 9.95 14.98
N ASP A 206 -3.12 10.58 16.16
CA ASP A 206 -2.96 9.88 17.44
C ASP A 206 -4.23 9.68 18.24
N SER A 207 -5.37 10.13 17.71
CA SER A 207 -6.66 10.07 18.38
C SER A 207 -7.07 8.63 18.68
N THR A 208 -7.53 8.40 19.91
CA THR A 208 -8.12 7.13 20.32
C THR A 208 -9.54 6.98 19.77
N ARG A 209 -10.07 5.75 19.80
CA ARG A 209 -11.46 5.46 19.39
C ARG A 209 -12.49 6.32 20.15
N ALA A 210 -12.30 6.50 21.46
CA ALA A 210 -13.23 7.27 22.28
C ALA A 210 -13.15 8.77 21.98
N GLU A 211 -11.94 9.32 21.84
CA GLU A 211 -11.75 10.73 21.47
C GLU A 211 -12.33 11.03 20.08
N ALA A 212 -12.06 10.16 19.10
CA ALA A 212 -12.60 10.30 17.75
C ALA A 212 -14.13 10.18 17.69
N SER A 213 -14.76 9.46 18.61
CA SER A 213 -16.24 9.43 18.71
C SER A 213 -16.83 10.72 19.27
N GLN A 214 -16.08 11.46 20.11
CA GLN A 214 -16.54 12.73 20.68
C GLN A 214 -16.32 13.89 19.70
N ASN A 215 -15.20 13.88 18.98
CA ASN A 215 -14.88 14.85 17.94
C ASN A 215 -14.52 14.10 16.66
N MET A 216 -15.39 14.14 15.66
CA MET A 216 -15.25 13.33 14.44
C MET A 216 -14.51 14.05 13.31
N VAL A 217 -14.51 15.39 13.29
CA VAL A 217 -14.16 16.17 12.09
C VAL A 217 -12.93 17.07 12.25
N LEU A 218 -12.47 17.28 13.49
CA LEU A 218 -11.33 18.15 13.76
C LEU A 218 -10.15 17.32 14.28
N HIS A 219 -9.34 16.85 13.33
CA HIS A 219 -8.08 16.14 13.55
C HIS A 219 -7.01 16.68 12.60
N SER A 220 -5.74 16.55 12.97
CA SER A 220 -4.59 16.88 12.14
C SER A 220 -3.75 15.64 11.88
N ILE A 221 -3.15 15.55 10.69
CA ILE A 221 -2.15 14.50 10.40
C ILE A 221 -0.91 14.80 11.24
N THR A 222 -0.48 13.84 12.04
CA THR A 222 0.72 13.92 12.89
C THR A 222 1.72 12.84 12.53
N ARG A 223 1.26 11.60 12.35
CA ARG A 223 2.12 10.44 12.11
C ARG A 223 2.90 10.54 10.81
N SER A 224 4.16 10.15 10.88
CA SER A 224 5.06 9.98 9.74
C SER A 224 6.02 8.82 9.99
N HIS A 225 6.68 8.33 8.94
CA HIS A 225 7.61 7.21 9.06
C HIS A 225 8.77 7.49 10.03
N ASP A 226 9.38 8.67 9.94
CA ASP A 226 10.49 9.06 10.81
C ASP A 226 10.04 9.17 12.28
N GLU A 227 8.86 9.75 12.52
CA GLU A 227 8.28 9.80 13.86
C GLU A 227 7.98 8.40 14.42
N ASN A 228 7.47 7.48 13.59
CA ASN A 228 7.21 6.11 14.02
C ASN A 228 8.51 5.38 14.39
N LEU A 229 9.62 5.63 13.66
CA LEU A 229 10.93 5.08 14.02
C LEU A 229 11.40 5.58 15.39
N GLU A 230 11.25 6.89 15.66
CA GLU A 230 11.59 7.47 16.97
C GLU A 230 10.71 6.92 18.09
N ARG A 231 9.40 6.82 17.86
CA ARG A 231 8.44 6.23 18.81
C ARG A 231 8.78 4.77 19.12
N TYR A 232 9.18 4.00 18.13
CA TYR A 232 9.64 2.63 18.35
C TYR A 232 10.90 2.56 19.22
N GLU A 233 11.88 3.45 19.04
CA GLU A 233 13.07 3.46 19.90
C GLU A 233 12.71 3.84 21.35
N ILE A 234 11.73 4.72 21.57
CA ILE A 234 11.17 5.00 22.90
C ILE A 234 10.49 3.74 23.48
N TRP A 235 9.66 3.05 22.70
CA TRP A 235 9.02 1.79 23.10
C TRP A 235 10.05 0.73 23.51
N ARG A 236 11.08 0.52 22.68
CA ARG A 236 12.11 -0.50 22.91
C ARG A 236 13.02 -0.19 24.10
N THR A 237 13.39 1.07 24.29
CA THR A 237 14.33 1.47 25.35
C THR A 237 13.67 1.78 26.68
N ASN A 238 12.37 2.12 26.67
CA ASN A 238 11.59 2.56 27.83
C ASN A 238 12.39 3.50 28.77
N PRO A 239 12.82 4.68 28.27
CA PRO A 239 13.75 5.54 29.01
C PRO A 239 13.14 6.11 30.30
N PHE A 240 11.81 6.09 30.42
CA PHE A 240 11.07 6.58 31.58
C PHE A 240 10.65 5.47 32.55
N SER A 241 10.99 4.21 32.26
CA SER A 241 10.62 3.04 33.08
C SER A 241 9.11 2.95 33.38
N GLU A 242 8.31 3.30 32.38
CA GLU A 242 6.85 3.27 32.46
C GLU A 242 6.31 1.84 32.45
N SER A 243 5.12 1.66 33.00
CA SER A 243 4.37 0.41 32.84
C SER A 243 3.98 0.19 31.37
N ALA A 244 3.56 -1.03 31.02
CA ALA A 244 3.18 -1.36 29.65
C ALA A 244 2.04 -0.48 29.11
N GLU A 245 1.06 -0.13 29.95
CA GLU A 245 -0.08 0.70 29.54
C GLU A 245 0.33 2.17 29.32
N GLU A 246 1.11 2.73 30.24
CA GLU A 246 1.63 4.10 30.15
C GLU A 246 2.56 4.26 28.95
N LEU A 247 3.48 3.31 28.73
CA LEU A 247 4.40 3.32 27.60
C LEU A 247 3.65 3.19 26.27
N ARG A 248 2.66 2.30 26.20
CA ARG A 248 1.79 2.14 25.02
C ARG A 248 1.04 3.43 24.69
N ASP A 249 0.58 4.16 25.71
CA ASP A 249 -0.04 5.46 25.50
C ASP A 249 0.96 6.53 25.06
N ARG A 250 2.16 6.56 25.64
CA ARG A 250 3.23 7.49 25.23
C ARG A 250 3.55 7.35 23.74
N VAL A 251 3.70 6.12 23.25
CA VAL A 251 4.07 5.86 21.84
C VAL A 251 2.86 5.72 20.92
N LYS A 252 1.65 5.91 21.45
CA LYS A 252 0.38 5.87 20.71
C LYS A 252 0.19 4.60 19.88
N GLY A 253 0.60 3.46 20.43
CA GLY A 253 0.43 2.13 19.81
C GLY A 253 1.45 1.77 18.72
N VAL A 254 2.61 2.44 18.65
CA VAL A 254 3.77 1.95 17.89
C VAL A 254 4.50 0.91 18.74
N SER A 255 4.48 -0.36 18.32
CA SER A 255 5.02 -1.49 19.12
C SER A 255 5.99 -2.38 18.33
N ALA A 256 6.06 -2.21 17.01
CA ALA A 256 7.04 -2.86 16.15
C ALA A 256 7.86 -1.80 15.41
N LYS A 257 9.03 -2.18 14.89
CA LYS A 257 9.89 -1.25 14.15
C LYS A 257 9.34 -1.07 12.74
N PRO A 258 9.01 0.15 12.30
CA PRO A 258 8.69 0.41 10.89
C PRO A 258 9.85 -0.03 10.00
N PHE A 259 9.55 -0.72 8.90
CA PHE A 259 10.59 -1.17 7.97
C PHE A 259 10.45 -0.56 6.57
N MET A 260 9.25 -0.10 6.19
CA MET A 260 8.98 0.53 4.90
C MET A 260 8.16 1.80 5.09
N GLU A 261 8.69 2.91 4.58
CA GLU A 261 8.02 4.20 4.58
C GLU A 261 6.82 4.21 3.63
N THR A 262 5.68 4.59 4.19
CA THR A 262 4.41 4.79 3.48
C THR A 262 4.06 6.28 3.44
N GLN A 263 3.35 6.69 2.38
CA GLN A 263 2.84 8.05 2.32
C GLN A 263 1.61 8.15 3.25
N PRO A 264 1.52 9.15 4.15
CA PRO A 264 0.32 9.38 4.94
C PRO A 264 -0.84 9.77 4.01
N THR A 265 -1.68 8.79 3.70
CA THR A 265 -2.85 8.90 2.81
C THR A 265 -3.89 7.85 3.19
N LEU A 266 -5.01 7.83 2.48
CA LEU A 266 -6.10 6.89 2.65
C LEU A 266 -6.38 6.15 1.32
N ASP A 267 -6.62 4.84 1.39
CA ASP A 267 -6.99 4.03 0.22
C ASP A 267 -8.48 4.15 -0.10
N ALA A 268 -8.79 4.70 -1.27
CA ALA A 268 -10.15 4.95 -1.71
C ALA A 268 -11.00 3.67 -1.76
N LEU A 269 -10.45 2.55 -2.24
CA LEU A 269 -11.23 1.32 -2.43
C LEU A 269 -11.67 0.73 -1.09
N HIS A 270 -10.75 0.55 -0.16
CA HIS A 270 -11.09 -0.03 1.15
C HIS A 270 -11.92 0.93 2.00
N CYS A 271 -11.75 2.25 1.85
CA CYS A 271 -12.63 3.23 2.48
C CYS A 271 -14.08 3.13 1.98
N ASP A 272 -14.29 3.04 0.66
CA ASP A 272 -15.62 2.84 0.07
C ASP A 272 -16.29 1.57 0.60
N ILE A 273 -15.54 0.45 0.63
CA ILE A 273 -16.04 -0.84 1.11
C ILE A 273 -16.36 -0.78 2.61
N GLY A 274 -15.49 -0.15 3.40
CA GLY A 274 -15.66 0.02 4.85
C GLY A 274 -16.92 0.83 5.16
N ASN A 275 -17.07 1.99 4.54
CA ASN A 275 -18.22 2.86 4.71
C ASN A 275 -19.52 2.17 4.29
N ALA A 276 -19.56 1.55 3.10
CA ALA A 276 -20.74 0.83 2.65
C ALA A 276 -21.11 -0.35 3.58
N THR A 277 -20.11 -1.02 4.16
CA THR A 277 -20.34 -2.07 5.15
C THR A 277 -20.96 -1.52 6.43
N GLU A 278 -20.53 -0.34 6.88
CA GLU A 278 -21.10 0.33 8.05
C GLU A 278 -22.54 0.78 7.79
N PHE A 279 -22.82 1.39 6.63
CA PHE A 279 -24.19 1.72 6.22
C PHE A 279 -25.08 0.47 6.09
N TYR A 280 -24.54 -0.65 5.61
CA TYR A 280 -25.26 -1.92 5.58
C TYR A 280 -25.64 -2.43 6.98
N LYS A 281 -24.83 -2.15 8.02
CA LYS A 281 -25.20 -2.44 9.42
C LYS A 281 -26.29 -1.48 9.90
N ILE A 282 -26.16 -0.18 9.63
CA ILE A 282 -27.16 0.84 9.96
C ILE A 282 -28.52 0.44 9.37
N PHE A 283 -28.60 0.05 8.10
CA PHE A 283 -29.85 -0.40 7.49
C PHE A 283 -30.46 -1.64 8.17
N GLN A 284 -29.64 -2.57 8.66
CA GLN A 284 -30.14 -3.73 9.41
C GLN A 284 -30.72 -3.31 10.76
N ASP A 285 -30.03 -2.41 11.47
CA ASP A 285 -30.43 -1.93 12.79
C ASP A 285 -31.68 -1.03 12.72
N GLU A 286 -31.84 -0.24 11.67
CA GLU A 286 -33.03 0.57 11.41
C GLU A 286 -34.28 -0.28 11.09
N ILE A 287 -34.13 -1.38 10.35
CA ILE A 287 -35.23 -2.36 10.15
C ILE A 287 -35.68 -2.97 11.47
N GLY A 288 -34.75 -3.13 12.42
CA GLY A 288 -35.01 -3.71 13.73
C GLY A 288 -35.45 -2.72 14.80
N GLU A 289 -35.44 -1.41 14.49
CA GLU A 289 -35.65 -0.33 15.46
C GLU A 289 -34.79 -0.51 16.73
N VAL A 290 -33.49 -0.82 16.54
CA VAL A 290 -32.58 -1.17 17.65
C VAL A 290 -32.45 -0.06 18.69
N TYR A 291 -32.69 1.20 18.30
CA TYR A 291 -32.76 2.35 19.22
C TYR A 291 -33.91 2.25 20.25
N LEU A 292 -34.95 1.44 20.01
CA LEU A 292 -36.01 1.13 20.98
C LEU A 292 -35.72 -0.17 21.74
N LYS A 293 -35.00 -1.10 21.13
CA LYS A 293 -34.73 -2.46 21.66
C LYS A 293 -33.23 -2.73 21.65
N ASN A 294 -32.56 -2.27 22.71
CA ASN A 294 -31.10 -2.19 22.78
C ASN A 294 -30.36 -3.54 22.76
N ASN A 295 -31.03 -4.66 23.04
CA ASN A 295 -30.41 -6.00 23.12
C ASN A 295 -31.19 -7.06 22.31
N PRO A 296 -31.17 -6.98 20.96
CA PRO A 296 -31.85 -7.97 20.14
C PRO A 296 -31.09 -9.30 20.08
N THR A 297 -31.81 -10.40 19.95
CA THR A 297 -31.22 -11.74 19.83
C THR A 297 -30.55 -11.94 18.47
N ARG A 298 -29.66 -12.94 18.40
CA ARG A 298 -29.00 -13.32 17.13
C ARG A 298 -30.00 -13.71 16.04
N GLU A 299 -31.11 -14.33 16.42
CA GLU A 299 -32.18 -14.73 15.48
C GLU A 299 -32.91 -13.52 14.90
N GLN A 300 -33.22 -12.52 15.74
CA GLN A 300 -33.82 -11.26 15.29
C GLN A 300 -32.90 -10.54 14.30
N ARG A 301 -31.61 -10.40 14.62
CA ARG A 301 -30.61 -9.80 13.71
C ARG A 301 -30.51 -10.56 12.38
N ARG A 302 -30.57 -11.90 12.41
CA ARG A 302 -30.58 -12.72 11.19
C ARG A 302 -31.84 -12.49 10.36
N SER A 303 -33.00 -12.35 10.99
CA SER A 303 -34.26 -12.02 10.33
C SER A 303 -34.20 -10.67 9.62
N TRP A 304 -33.70 -9.62 10.30
CA TRP A 304 -33.56 -8.28 9.71
C TRP A 304 -32.60 -8.25 8.54
N ARG A 305 -31.46 -8.94 8.64
CA ARG A 305 -30.54 -9.13 7.49
C ARG A 305 -31.24 -9.78 6.30
N SER A 306 -31.99 -10.86 6.54
CA SER A 306 -32.73 -11.54 5.48
C SER A 306 -33.78 -10.64 4.83
N ALA A 307 -34.46 -9.81 5.62
CA ALA A 307 -35.42 -8.83 5.12
C ALA A 307 -34.75 -7.75 4.26
N LEU A 308 -33.62 -7.19 4.73
CA LEU A 308 -32.81 -6.22 3.98
C LEU A 308 -32.36 -6.80 2.63
N ASP A 309 -31.73 -7.97 2.67
CA ASP A 309 -31.24 -8.68 1.48
C ASP A 309 -32.33 -8.95 0.45
N LYS A 310 -33.54 -9.30 0.92
CA LYS A 310 -34.70 -9.50 0.05
C LYS A 310 -35.14 -8.20 -0.63
N GLN A 311 -35.13 -7.08 0.08
CA GLN A 311 -35.47 -5.77 -0.48
C GLN A 311 -34.41 -5.28 -1.47
N LEU A 312 -33.12 -5.36 -1.12
CA LEU A 312 -32.01 -4.99 -1.99
C LEU A 312 -32.01 -5.82 -3.27
N ARG A 313 -32.33 -7.12 -3.19
CA ARG A 313 -32.52 -7.96 -4.38
C ARG A 313 -33.70 -7.50 -5.24
N LYS A 314 -34.84 -7.20 -4.63
CA LYS A 314 -36.07 -6.82 -5.36
C LYS A 314 -35.90 -5.51 -6.11
N LYS A 315 -35.39 -4.48 -5.40
CA LYS A 315 -35.36 -3.08 -5.86
C LYS A 315 -34.06 -2.72 -6.57
N LEU A 316 -32.91 -3.04 -5.98
CA LEU A 316 -31.60 -2.67 -6.51
C LEU A 316 -30.94 -3.77 -7.33
N LYS A 317 -31.54 -4.98 -7.43
CA LYS A 317 -30.98 -6.16 -8.11
C LYS A 317 -29.61 -6.55 -7.55
N LEU A 318 -29.45 -6.46 -6.22
CA LEU A 318 -28.25 -6.88 -5.51
C LEU A 318 -28.44 -8.29 -4.94
N LYS A 319 -27.47 -9.18 -5.21
CA LYS A 319 -27.42 -10.51 -4.58
C LYS A 319 -26.65 -10.40 -3.27
N PRO A 320 -27.11 -11.01 -2.16
CA PRO A 320 -26.37 -11.03 -0.90
C PRO A 320 -24.95 -11.56 -1.11
N VAL A 321 -23.98 -10.94 -0.46
CA VAL A 321 -22.55 -11.27 -0.53
C VAL A 321 -22.04 -11.66 0.85
N MET A 322 -21.07 -12.56 0.90
CA MET A 322 -20.44 -12.98 2.16
C MET A 322 -19.50 -11.89 2.70
N ARG A 323 -18.63 -11.37 1.83
CA ARG A 323 -17.76 -10.21 2.07
C ARG A 323 -18.16 -9.10 1.10
N MET A 324 -18.30 -7.88 1.62
CA MET A 324 -18.62 -6.70 0.81
C MET A 324 -17.48 -6.47 -0.19
N ASN A 325 -17.81 -6.34 -1.48
CA ASN A 325 -16.85 -5.96 -2.51
C ASN A 325 -17.16 -4.56 -3.04
N GLY A 326 -16.21 -3.94 -3.72
CA GLY A 326 -16.35 -2.57 -4.21
C GLY A 326 -17.53 -2.36 -5.17
N ASN A 327 -17.89 -3.36 -5.98
CA ASN A 327 -19.03 -3.26 -6.89
C ASN A 327 -20.37 -3.27 -6.15
N TYR A 328 -20.48 -4.02 -5.06
CA TYR A 328 -21.65 -3.97 -4.20
C TYR A 328 -21.71 -2.62 -3.48
N ALA A 329 -20.59 -2.16 -2.90
CA ALA A 329 -20.50 -0.88 -2.21
C ALA A 329 -21.00 0.29 -3.07
N ARG A 330 -20.47 0.45 -4.30
CA ARG A 330 -20.88 1.50 -5.24
C ARG A 330 -22.33 1.45 -5.71
N ARG A 331 -23.00 0.30 -5.58
CA ARG A 331 -24.42 0.15 -5.95
C ARG A 331 -25.35 0.29 -4.75
N LEU A 332 -24.83 0.10 -3.54
CA LEU A 332 -25.58 0.27 -2.31
C LEU A 332 -25.65 1.74 -1.90
N MET A 333 -24.53 2.46 -2.05
CA MET A 333 -24.39 3.89 -1.81
C MET A 333 -24.87 4.68 -3.03
#